data_AF-A0A961AP42-F1
#
_entry.id   AF-A0A961AP42-F1
#
_cell.length_a   1.000
_cell.length_b   1.000
_cell.length_c   1.000
_cell.angle_alpha   90.00
_cell.angle_beta   90.00
_cell.angle_gamma   90.00
#
_symmetry.space_group_name_H-M   'P 1'
#
loop_
_entity.id
_entity.type
_entity.pdbx_description
1 polymer ?
#
loop_
_entity_poly.entity_id
_entity_poly.type
_entity_poly.pdbx_seq_one_letter_code
_entity_poly.pdbx_strand_id
1 'polypeptide(L)'
;MSGIIGHVTYAILAEKAAAARRLPVVPLIRRHFATYLTGAYLGCDIQTVPAAICVDTGQGVGHGTQKLERSPLTGGPVKPWTLSFDGREITPREIQDTFYGRSHLILGWSPSDAALKIPLSGFLDYLADAAGDAVELFGPGHHALAYVLGWLTHVTGDGLIKAVIQGIHLDLIDGQYTATNRPVQDLISFNDIGRDELRLDWPVLLGDLVNTPVESVQAHYMRCAQRQGRLGAHVPDGWRPELEPLLRSVMAENRRHQSARNPRLIRQYSLDRGASGQLTCDPELSRTAGGLTYPEMREAAEKADFRQALWQIGEIIADSFEKVIHRQERLQELPINPGPTWQEITRHWAPDE
;
A
#
# COMPACT_ATOMS: atom_id res chain seq x y z
N MET A 1 -5.34 -4.84 7.57
CA MET A 1 -4.39 -5.15 8.66
C MET A 1 -3.03 -4.53 8.47
N SER A 2 -2.79 -3.84 7.36
CA SER A 2 -1.86 -2.72 7.33
C SER A 2 -2.55 -1.54 6.64
N GLY A 3 -2.23 -0.32 7.05
CA GLY A 3 -2.72 0.91 6.43
C GLY A 3 -1.71 1.48 5.44
N ILE A 4 -2.02 2.65 4.88
CA ILE A 4 -1.07 3.39 4.03
C ILE A 4 0.28 3.60 4.71
N ILE A 5 0.28 3.86 6.03
CA ILE A 5 1.52 4.07 6.79
C ILE A 5 2.37 2.80 6.79
N GLY A 6 1.81 1.65 7.18
CA GLY A 6 2.55 0.40 7.17
C GLY A 6 3.08 0.03 5.79
N HIS A 7 2.27 0.10 4.73
CA HIS A 7 2.73 -0.23 3.37
C HIS A 7 3.82 0.71 2.83
N VAL A 8 3.72 2.01 3.11
CA VAL A 8 4.78 2.97 2.74
C VAL A 8 6.06 2.68 3.53
N THR A 9 5.95 2.36 4.83
CA THR A 9 7.10 1.94 5.64
C THR A 9 7.75 0.67 5.09
N TYR A 10 6.97 -0.36 4.71
CA TYR A 10 7.51 -1.57 4.08
C TYR A 10 8.28 -1.25 2.81
N ALA A 11 7.74 -0.35 1.97
CA ALA A 11 8.36 0.06 0.71
C ALA A 11 9.71 0.76 0.93
N ILE A 12 9.79 1.66 1.91
CA ILE A 12 11.01 2.38 2.27
C ILE A 12 12.07 1.39 2.82
N LEU A 13 11.67 0.49 3.71
CA LEU A 13 12.59 -0.50 4.28
C LEU A 13 13.09 -1.49 3.21
N ALA A 14 12.22 -1.91 2.29
CA ALA A 14 12.59 -2.76 1.17
C ALA A 14 13.59 -2.08 0.21
N GLU A 15 13.42 -0.78 -0.08
CA GLU A 15 14.39 -0.03 -0.87
C GLU A 15 15.75 0.01 -0.17
N LYS A 16 15.78 0.27 1.13
CA LYS A 16 17.02 0.32 1.91
C LYS A 16 17.74 -1.04 1.94
N ALA A 17 16.99 -2.13 2.15
CA ALA A 17 17.53 -3.49 2.10
C ALA A 17 18.07 -3.83 0.70
N ALA A 18 17.32 -3.50 -0.36
CA ALA A 18 17.77 -3.67 -1.74
C ALA A 18 19.04 -2.85 -2.06
N ALA A 19 19.13 -1.63 -1.52
CA ALA A 19 20.30 -0.77 -1.66
C ALA A 19 21.53 -1.35 -0.97
N ALA A 20 21.37 -1.91 0.24
CA ALA A 20 22.45 -2.59 0.96
C ALA A 20 22.99 -3.79 0.17
N ARG A 21 22.11 -4.49 -0.56
CA ARG A 21 22.45 -5.60 -1.47
C ARG A 21 22.90 -5.16 -2.86
N ARG A 22 22.89 -3.86 -3.16
CA ARG A 22 23.25 -3.27 -4.46
C ARG A 22 22.44 -3.83 -5.63
N LEU A 23 21.14 -4.08 -5.42
CA LEU A 23 20.28 -4.58 -6.49
C LEU A 23 20.15 -3.55 -7.63
N PRO A 24 20.12 -3.99 -8.90
CA PRO A 24 20.10 -3.10 -10.07
C PRO A 24 18.83 -2.24 -10.20
N VAL A 25 17.76 -2.58 -9.49
CA VAL A 25 16.50 -1.81 -9.48
C VAL A 25 16.53 -0.58 -8.58
N VAL A 26 17.48 -0.48 -7.63
CA VAL A 26 17.55 0.61 -6.65
C VAL A 26 17.63 2.00 -7.29
N PRO A 27 18.51 2.25 -8.28
CA PRO A 27 18.63 3.58 -8.90
C PRO A 27 17.33 4.04 -9.57
N LEU A 28 16.60 3.08 -10.15
CA LEU A 28 15.31 3.28 -10.78
C LEU A 28 14.23 3.58 -9.74
N ILE A 29 14.14 2.77 -8.68
CA ILE A 29 13.21 3.00 -7.56
C ILE A 29 13.42 4.41 -7.01
N ARG A 30 14.66 4.79 -6.77
CA ARG A 30 15.05 6.09 -6.23
C ARG A 30 14.70 7.26 -7.13
N ARG A 31 14.89 7.12 -8.44
CA ARG A 31 14.51 8.15 -9.42
C ARG A 31 13.00 8.35 -9.51
N HIS A 32 12.24 7.28 -9.35
CA HIS A 32 10.78 7.27 -9.49
C HIS A 32 10.10 6.94 -8.16
N PHE A 33 10.64 7.49 -7.06
CA PHE A 33 10.28 7.03 -5.71
C PHE A 33 8.80 7.26 -5.39
N ALA A 34 8.23 8.39 -5.80
CA ALA A 34 6.80 8.64 -5.66
C ALA A 34 5.95 7.60 -6.42
N THR A 35 6.35 7.22 -7.63
CA THR A 35 5.71 6.14 -8.43
C THR A 35 5.83 4.78 -7.74
N TYR A 36 7.00 4.46 -7.18
CA TYR A 36 7.22 3.24 -6.40
C TYR A 36 6.33 3.20 -5.14
N LEU A 37 6.28 4.26 -4.34
CA LEU A 37 5.41 4.33 -3.15
C LEU A 37 3.93 4.27 -3.53
N THR A 38 3.55 4.90 -4.66
CA THR A 38 2.18 4.83 -5.18
C THR A 38 1.80 3.42 -5.54
N GLY A 39 2.67 2.67 -6.22
CA GLY A 39 2.49 1.24 -6.47
C GLY A 39 2.33 0.43 -5.18
N ALA A 40 3.13 0.76 -4.15
CA ALA A 40 3.14 0.08 -2.86
C ALA A 40 1.89 0.28 -2.00
N TYR A 41 1.04 1.25 -2.32
CA TYR A 41 -0.26 1.40 -1.67
C TYR A 41 -1.39 1.45 -2.68
N LEU A 42 -1.55 2.57 -3.40
CA LEU A 42 -2.71 2.75 -4.27
C LEU A 42 -2.65 1.96 -5.59
N GLY A 43 -1.51 1.33 -5.89
CA GLY A 43 -1.38 0.31 -6.93
C GLY A 43 -2.05 -1.02 -6.56
N CYS A 44 -2.35 -1.24 -5.28
CA CYS A 44 -2.96 -2.48 -4.82
C CYS A 44 -4.28 -2.28 -4.06
N ASP A 45 -4.34 -1.29 -3.17
CA ASP A 45 -5.46 -1.04 -2.26
C ASP A 45 -6.62 -0.32 -2.98
N ILE A 46 -7.17 -0.98 -3.99
CA ILE A 46 -8.24 -0.50 -4.88
C ILE A 46 -9.52 -0.11 -4.12
N GLN A 47 -9.70 -0.68 -2.93
CA GLN A 47 -10.79 -0.40 -1.99
C GLN A 47 -10.67 0.94 -1.25
N THR A 48 -9.67 1.77 -1.53
CA THR A 48 -9.52 3.12 -0.93
C THR A 48 -10.56 4.10 -1.49
N VAL A 49 -11.83 3.77 -1.32
CA VAL A 49 -13.00 4.58 -1.66
C VAL A 49 -13.75 4.95 -0.38
N PRO A 50 -14.64 5.96 -0.39
CA PRO A 50 -15.48 6.25 0.76
C PRO A 50 -16.37 5.06 1.11
N ALA A 51 -16.58 4.83 2.40
CA ALA A 51 -17.59 3.87 2.85
C ALA A 51 -18.99 4.51 2.89
N ALA A 52 -19.03 5.80 3.22
CA ALA A 52 -20.25 6.57 3.39
C ALA A 52 -20.04 8.04 3.03
N ILE A 53 -21.13 8.79 2.95
CA ILE A 53 -21.17 10.24 2.79
C ILE A 53 -21.68 10.84 4.10
N CYS A 54 -20.94 11.79 4.67
CA CYS A 54 -21.43 12.63 5.77
C CYS A 54 -22.55 13.52 5.25
N VAL A 55 -23.75 13.41 5.82
CA VAL A 55 -24.94 14.15 5.34
C VAL A 55 -24.74 15.66 5.50
N ASP A 56 -24.11 16.08 6.60
CA ASP A 56 -23.93 17.50 6.94
C ASP A 56 -22.94 18.22 6.01
N THR A 57 -21.94 17.51 5.48
CA THR A 57 -20.83 18.10 4.71
C THR A 57 -20.81 17.67 3.25
N GLY A 58 -21.54 16.62 2.89
CA GLY A 58 -21.45 15.97 1.58
C GLY A 58 -20.13 15.22 1.32
N GLN A 59 -19.22 15.17 2.29
CA GLN A 59 -17.90 14.58 2.11
C GLN A 59 -17.90 13.05 2.26
N GLY A 60 -17.04 12.39 1.49
CA GLY A 60 -16.74 10.97 1.63
C GLY A 60 -15.99 10.67 2.94
N VAL A 61 -16.52 9.72 3.71
CA VAL A 61 -15.99 9.30 5.01
C VAL A 61 -15.88 7.79 5.10
N GLY A 62 -15.06 7.31 6.03
CA GLY A 62 -14.72 5.89 6.16
C GLY A 62 -13.85 5.38 5.03
N HIS A 63 -13.73 4.06 4.93
CA HIS A 63 -12.84 3.41 3.99
C HIS A 63 -13.40 2.06 3.54
N GLY A 64 -13.57 1.89 2.23
CA GLY A 64 -14.00 0.63 1.61
C GLY A 64 -15.33 0.13 2.16
N THR A 65 -15.36 -1.13 2.59
CA THR A 65 -16.59 -1.81 3.05
C THR A 65 -16.93 -1.60 4.54
N GLN A 66 -16.25 -0.67 5.21
CA GLN A 66 -16.53 -0.35 6.60
C GLN A 66 -17.99 0.10 6.79
N LYS A 67 -18.61 -0.34 7.89
CA LYS A 67 -19.93 0.18 8.30
C LYS A 67 -19.71 1.36 9.23
N LEU A 68 -20.27 2.51 8.86
CA LEU A 68 -20.27 3.71 9.70
C LEU A 68 -21.69 4.00 10.15
N GLU A 69 -21.87 4.15 11.46
CA GLU A 69 -23.14 4.58 12.04
C GLU A 69 -23.25 6.12 12.08
N ARG A 70 -22.11 6.80 12.21
CA ARG A 70 -22.02 8.26 12.35
C ARG A 70 -20.80 8.81 11.60
N SER A 71 -20.87 10.09 11.26
CA SER A 71 -19.80 10.80 10.58
C SER A 71 -18.62 11.01 11.52
N PRO A 72 -17.39 10.62 11.13
CA PRO A 72 -16.19 10.95 11.92
C PRO A 72 -15.86 12.44 11.88
N LEU A 73 -16.52 13.24 11.03
CA LEU A 73 -16.29 14.68 10.93
C LEU A 73 -17.18 15.48 11.88
N THR A 74 -18.44 15.06 12.05
CA THR A 74 -19.47 15.85 12.76
C THR A 74 -20.15 15.09 13.89
N GLY A 75 -19.98 13.77 13.98
CA GLY A 75 -20.80 12.89 14.82
C GLY A 75 -22.25 12.72 14.33
N GLY A 76 -22.62 13.39 13.22
CA GLY A 76 -23.95 13.37 12.63
C GLY A 76 -24.22 12.15 11.74
N PRO A 77 -25.38 12.12 11.05
CA PRO A 77 -25.78 10.99 10.22
C PRO A 77 -24.91 10.81 8.98
N VAL A 78 -24.84 9.56 8.52
CA VAL A 78 -24.18 9.17 7.27
C VAL A 78 -25.15 8.41 6.37
N LYS A 79 -24.91 8.47 5.06
CA LYS A 79 -25.58 7.61 4.07
C LYS A 79 -24.56 6.76 3.32
N PRO A 80 -24.92 5.55 2.84
CA PRO A 80 -24.02 4.73 2.04
C PRO A 80 -23.47 5.50 0.83
N TRP A 81 -22.19 5.27 0.52
CA TRP A 81 -21.56 5.80 -0.69
C TRP A 81 -21.65 4.77 -1.82
N THR A 82 -21.78 5.26 -3.05
CA THR A 82 -21.73 4.48 -4.29
C THR A 82 -20.92 5.24 -5.34
N LEU A 83 -20.28 4.49 -6.23
CA LEU A 83 -19.67 5.01 -7.45
C LEU A 83 -20.72 4.98 -8.57
N SER A 84 -21.02 6.14 -9.15
CA SER A 84 -21.85 6.20 -10.35
C SER A 84 -20.99 5.91 -11.58
N PHE A 85 -21.31 4.84 -12.32
CA PHE A 85 -20.58 4.43 -13.51
C PHE A 85 -21.53 3.76 -14.51
N ASP A 86 -21.55 4.24 -15.75
CA ASP A 86 -22.37 3.70 -16.84
C ASP A 86 -23.86 3.51 -16.46
N GLY A 87 -24.44 4.55 -15.82
CA GLY A 87 -25.83 4.55 -15.37
C GLY A 87 -26.14 3.62 -14.19
N ARG A 88 -25.12 3.01 -13.58
CA ARG A 88 -25.24 2.14 -12.41
C ARG A 88 -24.59 2.75 -11.19
N GLU A 89 -25.16 2.46 -10.03
CA GLU A 89 -24.56 2.75 -8.73
C GLU A 89 -23.84 1.50 -8.21
N ILE A 90 -22.53 1.61 -8.01
CA ILE A 90 -21.67 0.49 -7.62
C ILE A 90 -21.20 0.70 -6.19
N THR A 91 -21.47 -0.27 -5.33
CA THR A 91 -21.10 -0.20 -3.91
C THR A 91 -19.62 -0.50 -3.67
N PRO A 92 -19.02 -0.06 -2.54
CA PRO A 92 -17.68 -0.49 -2.14
C PRO A 92 -17.49 -2.00 -2.09
N ARG A 93 -18.54 -2.75 -1.73
CA ARG A 93 -18.51 -4.21 -1.68
C ARG A 93 -18.38 -4.82 -3.07
N GLU A 94 -19.14 -4.32 -4.05
CA GLU A 94 -19.00 -4.76 -5.44
C GLU A 94 -17.61 -4.42 -6.00
N ILE A 95 -17.05 -3.25 -5.67
CA ILE A 95 -15.67 -2.88 -6.04
C ILE A 95 -14.68 -3.90 -5.43
N GLN A 96 -14.83 -4.21 -4.13
CA GLN A 96 -13.97 -5.17 -3.45
C GLN A 96 -14.07 -6.56 -4.08
N ASP A 97 -15.28 -7.09 -4.25
CA ASP A 97 -15.51 -8.43 -4.80
C ASP A 97 -15.02 -8.56 -6.24
N THR A 98 -15.02 -7.46 -7.01
CA THR A 98 -14.56 -7.43 -8.41
C THR A 98 -13.04 -7.32 -8.53
N PHE A 99 -12.40 -6.48 -7.71
CA PHE A 99 -11.00 -6.06 -7.95
C PHE A 99 -10.00 -6.46 -6.86
N TYR A 100 -10.43 -6.78 -5.64
CA TYR A 100 -9.51 -6.99 -4.52
C TYR A 100 -8.59 -8.20 -4.73
N GLY A 101 -9.13 -9.34 -5.14
CA GLY A 101 -8.33 -10.51 -5.48
C GLY A 101 -7.39 -10.28 -6.67
N ARG A 102 -7.83 -9.47 -7.65
CA ARG A 102 -7.03 -9.12 -8.83
C ARG A 102 -5.80 -8.28 -8.49
N SER A 103 -5.92 -7.38 -7.52
CA SER A 103 -4.77 -6.58 -7.09
C SER A 103 -3.84 -7.34 -6.14
N HIS A 104 -4.36 -8.29 -5.34
CA HIS A 104 -3.57 -9.00 -4.34
C HIS A 104 -3.04 -10.36 -4.78
N LEU A 105 -3.54 -10.93 -5.88
CA LEU A 105 -3.15 -12.19 -6.54
C LEU A 105 -3.29 -13.47 -5.71
N ILE A 106 -2.65 -13.53 -4.54
CA ILE A 106 -2.50 -14.70 -3.68
C ILE A 106 -3.52 -14.71 -2.53
N LEU A 107 -4.33 -13.66 -2.40
CA LEU A 107 -5.37 -13.53 -1.39
C LEU A 107 -6.49 -12.61 -1.87
N GLY A 108 -7.60 -12.55 -1.12
CA GLY A 108 -8.65 -11.56 -1.36
C GLY A 108 -9.61 -11.87 -2.50
N TRP A 109 -9.53 -13.06 -3.11
CA TRP A 109 -10.49 -13.50 -4.11
C TRP A 109 -11.84 -13.81 -3.50
N SER A 110 -12.91 -13.41 -4.18
CA SER A 110 -14.26 -13.85 -3.85
C SER A 110 -14.41 -15.37 -4.06
N PRO A 111 -15.39 -16.02 -3.42
CA PRO A 111 -15.58 -17.46 -3.61
C PRO A 111 -15.82 -17.88 -5.07
N SER A 112 -16.47 -17.03 -5.88
CA SER A 112 -16.72 -17.30 -7.31
C SER A 112 -15.44 -17.29 -8.15
N ASP A 113 -14.43 -16.53 -7.71
CA ASP A 113 -13.21 -16.28 -8.46
C ASP A 113 -12.00 -16.96 -7.80
N ALA A 114 -12.21 -17.85 -6.83
CA ALA A 114 -11.15 -18.51 -6.08
C ALA A 114 -10.16 -19.28 -6.98
N ALA A 115 -10.62 -19.79 -8.13
CA ALA A 115 -9.79 -20.48 -9.12
C ALA A 115 -8.80 -19.56 -9.85
N LEU A 116 -9.02 -18.24 -9.83
CA LEU A 116 -8.13 -17.25 -10.46
C LEU A 116 -6.94 -16.86 -9.57
N LYS A 117 -6.93 -17.34 -8.32
CA LYS A 117 -5.87 -17.13 -7.35
C LYS A 117 -4.55 -17.71 -7.86
N ILE A 118 -3.48 -16.91 -7.75
CA ILE A 118 -2.14 -17.37 -8.08
C ILE A 118 -1.61 -18.21 -6.91
N PRO A 119 -1.15 -19.46 -7.14
CA PRO A 119 -0.52 -20.26 -6.10
C PRO A 119 0.81 -19.62 -5.67
N LEU A 120 1.19 -19.75 -4.40
CA LEU A 120 2.43 -19.16 -3.87
C LEU A 120 3.67 -19.62 -4.65
N SER A 121 3.67 -20.83 -5.19
CA SER A 121 4.76 -21.36 -6.01
C SER A 121 4.96 -20.60 -7.34
N GLY A 122 3.90 -20.02 -7.91
CA GLY A 122 3.96 -19.24 -9.16
C GLY A 122 3.92 -17.73 -8.95
N PHE A 123 3.87 -17.25 -7.70
CA PHE A 123 3.72 -15.84 -7.38
C PHE A 123 4.90 -14.99 -7.91
N LEU A 124 6.14 -15.44 -7.71
CA LEU A 124 7.32 -14.69 -8.18
C LEU A 124 7.45 -14.67 -9.70
N ASP A 125 6.95 -15.72 -10.38
CA ASP A 125 6.95 -15.76 -11.84
C ASP A 125 5.93 -14.75 -12.40
N TYR A 126 4.73 -14.66 -11.81
CA TYR A 126 3.74 -13.63 -12.14
C TYR A 126 4.31 -12.22 -12.00
N LEU A 127 5.02 -11.95 -10.90
CA LEU A 127 5.65 -10.66 -10.65
C LEU A 127 6.76 -10.36 -11.66
N ALA A 128 7.56 -11.36 -12.04
CA ALA A 128 8.62 -11.20 -13.03
C ALA A 128 8.09 -10.95 -14.44
N ASP A 129 6.97 -11.59 -14.81
CA ASP A 129 6.29 -11.32 -16.07
C ASP A 129 5.69 -9.91 -16.09
N ALA A 130 5.00 -9.50 -15.02
CA ALA A 130 4.46 -8.15 -14.90
C ALA A 130 5.56 -7.08 -14.96
N ALA A 131 6.72 -7.33 -14.35
CA ALA A 131 7.88 -6.43 -14.40
C ALA A 131 8.50 -6.36 -15.80
N GLY A 132 8.59 -7.49 -16.50
CA GLY A 132 9.05 -7.52 -17.89
C GLY A 132 8.11 -6.75 -18.82
N ASP A 133 6.80 -7.02 -18.71
CA ASP A 133 5.77 -6.35 -19.48
C ASP A 133 5.74 -4.83 -19.19
N ALA A 134 6.01 -4.41 -17.95
CA ALA A 134 6.16 -3.00 -17.60
C ALA A 134 7.26 -2.29 -18.41
N VAL A 135 8.37 -2.98 -18.68
CA VAL A 135 9.48 -2.45 -19.49
C VAL A 135 9.13 -2.47 -20.98
N GLU A 136 8.50 -3.54 -21.46
CA GLU A 136 8.32 -3.77 -22.89
C GLU A 136 7.06 -3.11 -23.48
N LEU A 137 5.99 -3.00 -22.70
CA LEU A 137 4.67 -2.59 -23.20
C LEU A 137 4.27 -1.18 -22.74
N PHE A 138 4.77 -0.72 -21.58
CA PHE A 138 4.23 0.46 -20.89
C PHE A 138 5.13 1.70 -20.97
N GLY A 139 5.85 1.82 -22.09
CA GLY A 139 6.52 3.04 -22.51
C GLY A 139 7.93 3.25 -21.92
N PRO A 140 8.69 4.22 -22.48
CA PRO A 140 10.04 4.51 -22.03
C PRO A 140 10.05 5.20 -20.66
N GLY A 141 11.16 5.09 -19.93
CA GLY A 141 11.40 5.91 -18.72
C GLY A 141 11.10 5.23 -17.39
N HIS A 142 10.87 3.91 -17.36
CA HIS A 142 10.86 3.08 -16.15
C HIS A 142 9.81 3.39 -15.06
N HIS A 143 8.90 4.35 -15.26
CA HIS A 143 7.81 4.65 -14.32
C HIS A 143 6.93 3.43 -14.06
N ALA A 144 6.47 2.75 -15.13
CA ALA A 144 5.66 1.54 -15.00
C ALA A 144 6.39 0.44 -14.21
N LEU A 145 7.70 0.26 -14.42
CA LEU A 145 8.49 -0.71 -13.66
C LEU A 145 8.60 -0.30 -12.19
N ALA A 146 8.85 0.98 -11.88
CA ALA A 146 8.86 1.46 -10.50
C ALA A 146 7.51 1.20 -9.80
N TYR A 147 6.40 1.41 -10.51
CA TYR A 147 5.05 1.14 -10.03
C TYR A 147 4.84 -0.34 -9.73
N VAL A 148 5.25 -1.23 -10.64
CA VAL A 148 5.16 -2.70 -10.46
C VAL A 148 6.02 -3.17 -9.30
N LEU A 149 7.23 -2.62 -9.12
CA LEU A 149 8.07 -2.93 -7.95
C LEU A 149 7.40 -2.48 -6.65
N GLY A 150 6.71 -1.34 -6.66
CA GLY A 150 5.88 -0.90 -5.55
C GLY A 150 4.76 -1.89 -5.26
N TRP A 151 4.00 -2.25 -6.28
CA TRP A 151 2.92 -3.22 -6.16
C TRP A 151 3.41 -4.60 -5.65
N LEU A 152 4.59 -5.06 -6.11
CA LEU A 152 5.26 -6.25 -5.57
C LEU A 152 5.49 -6.12 -4.05
N THR A 153 6.06 -5.00 -3.60
CA THR A 153 6.24 -4.70 -2.17
C THR A 153 4.92 -4.82 -1.43
N HIS A 154 3.83 -4.27 -1.99
CA HIS A 154 2.52 -4.36 -1.38
C HIS A 154 2.08 -5.81 -1.21
N VAL A 155 2.03 -6.59 -2.30
CA VAL A 155 1.50 -7.95 -2.27
C VAL A 155 2.32 -8.85 -1.36
N THR A 156 3.65 -8.73 -1.38
CA THR A 156 4.54 -9.48 -0.49
C THR A 156 4.34 -9.06 0.97
N GLY A 157 4.34 -7.75 1.27
CA GLY A 157 4.15 -7.25 2.63
C GLY A 157 2.79 -7.58 3.22
N ASP A 158 1.72 -7.46 2.41
CA ASP A 158 0.36 -7.83 2.81
C ASP A 158 0.23 -9.36 3.00
N GLY A 159 0.89 -10.14 2.14
CA GLY A 159 0.97 -11.59 2.29
C GLY A 159 1.65 -12.01 3.60
N LEU A 160 2.73 -11.32 3.99
CA LEU A 160 3.44 -11.55 5.25
C LEU A 160 2.58 -11.17 6.47
N ILE A 161 2.04 -9.95 6.49
CA ILE A 161 1.23 -9.45 7.61
C ILE A 161 -0.14 -10.13 7.74
N LYS A 162 -0.51 -10.98 6.78
CA LYS A 162 -1.72 -11.82 6.85
C LYS A 162 -1.40 -13.31 6.99
N ALA A 163 -0.14 -13.65 7.25
CA ALA A 163 0.36 -15.02 7.35
C ALA A 163 0.08 -15.91 6.11
N VAL A 164 -0.19 -15.30 4.96
CA VAL A 164 -0.33 -16.01 3.68
C VAL A 164 1.05 -16.41 3.16
N ILE A 165 2.02 -15.50 3.28
CA ILE A 165 3.45 -15.78 3.07
C ILE A 165 4.08 -15.99 4.44
N GLN A 166 4.83 -17.07 4.59
CA GLN A 166 5.59 -17.35 5.82
C GLN A 166 6.88 -16.53 5.84
N GLY A 167 7.32 -16.11 7.01
CA GLY A 167 8.61 -15.41 7.15
C GLY A 167 8.67 -14.39 8.28
N ILE A 168 7.51 -14.02 8.84
CA ILE A 168 7.43 -13.18 10.04
C ILE A 168 6.49 -13.79 11.06
N HIS A 169 6.74 -13.48 12.32
CA HIS A 169 5.86 -13.80 13.44
C HIS A 169 5.65 -12.51 14.23
N LEU A 170 4.48 -11.90 14.11
CA LEU A 170 4.11 -10.70 14.85
C LEU A 170 2.85 -10.98 15.65
N ASP A 171 3.04 -11.37 16.90
CA ASP A 171 2.00 -11.46 17.91
C ASP A 171 2.06 -10.22 18.80
N LEU A 172 1.00 -9.42 18.81
CA LEU A 172 0.99 -8.10 19.45
C LEU A 172 0.01 -8.08 20.63
N ILE A 173 -1.07 -7.28 20.60
CA ILE A 173 -1.91 -7.07 21.80
C ILE A 173 -2.71 -8.33 22.14
N ASP A 174 -3.48 -8.83 21.18
CA ASP A 174 -4.49 -9.87 21.37
C ASP A 174 -4.39 -10.99 20.32
N GLY A 175 -3.20 -11.16 19.75
CA GLY A 175 -2.90 -12.22 18.81
C GLY A 175 -2.16 -11.74 17.57
N GLN A 176 -1.94 -12.70 16.68
CA GLN A 176 -1.43 -12.44 15.35
C GLN A 176 -2.50 -11.78 14.49
N TYR A 177 -2.21 -10.56 14.04
CA TYR A 177 -2.98 -9.90 13.00
C TYR A 177 -4.47 -9.77 13.37
N THR A 178 -4.74 -8.86 14.30
CA THR A 178 -6.08 -8.45 14.71
C THR A 178 -6.32 -6.99 14.31
N ALA A 179 -7.59 -6.55 14.31
CA ALA A 179 -7.93 -5.16 14.01
C ALA A 179 -7.42 -4.18 15.10
N THR A 180 -7.35 -4.64 16.33
CA THR A 180 -6.85 -3.98 17.55
C THR A 180 -5.34 -3.74 17.51
N ASN A 181 -4.58 -4.55 16.77
CA ASN A 181 -3.15 -4.34 16.53
C ASN A 181 -2.83 -3.14 15.64
N ARG A 182 -3.75 -2.77 14.74
CA ARG A 182 -3.48 -1.76 13.69
C ARG A 182 -3.10 -0.39 14.24
N PRO A 183 -3.81 0.19 15.24
CA PRO A 183 -3.42 1.47 15.82
C PRO A 183 -1.97 1.48 16.30
N VAL A 184 -1.51 0.41 16.97
CA VAL A 184 -0.11 0.31 17.43
C VAL A 184 0.85 0.28 16.24
N GLN A 185 0.61 -0.60 15.27
CA GLN A 185 1.49 -0.73 14.11
C GLN A 185 1.61 0.59 13.32
N ASP A 186 0.48 1.23 13.02
CA ASP A 186 0.46 2.48 12.26
C ASP A 186 1.11 3.61 13.09
N LEU A 187 0.82 3.72 14.40
CA LEU A 187 1.32 4.82 15.24
C LEU A 187 2.83 4.75 15.49
N ILE A 188 3.37 3.55 15.73
CA ILE A 188 4.82 3.32 15.89
C ILE A 188 5.55 3.45 14.55
N SER A 189 4.95 2.96 13.45
CA SER A 189 5.51 3.17 12.11
C SER A 189 5.55 4.65 11.73
N PHE A 190 4.53 5.42 12.14
CA PHE A 190 4.43 6.85 11.82
C PHE A 190 5.41 7.71 12.62
N ASN A 191 5.44 7.57 13.95
CA ASN A 191 6.22 8.44 14.82
C ASN A 191 7.65 7.91 15.02
N ASP A 192 7.79 6.83 15.79
CA ASP A 192 9.10 6.28 16.15
C ASP A 192 9.96 5.95 14.91
N ILE A 193 9.42 5.18 13.98
CA ILE A 193 10.22 4.73 12.84
C ILE A 193 10.24 5.79 11.74
N GLY A 194 9.06 6.30 11.36
CA GLY A 194 8.94 7.27 10.28
C GLY A 194 9.59 8.60 10.60
N ARG A 195 9.10 9.32 11.61
CA ARG A 195 9.59 10.66 11.95
C ARG A 195 10.94 10.64 12.66
N ASP A 196 11.13 9.78 13.65
CA ASP A 196 12.32 9.85 14.51
C ASP A 196 13.53 9.14 13.89
N GLU A 197 13.37 7.88 13.46
CA GLU A 197 14.48 7.09 12.92
C GLU A 197 14.77 7.42 11.44
N LEU A 198 13.73 7.50 10.59
CA LEU A 198 13.85 7.68 9.15
C LEU A 198 13.76 9.14 8.68
N ARG A 199 13.40 10.07 9.57
CA ARG A 199 13.25 11.52 9.28
C ARG A 199 12.30 11.81 8.12
N LEU A 200 11.18 11.10 8.07
CA LEU A 200 10.16 11.25 7.03
C LEU A 200 9.22 12.44 7.29
N ASP A 201 8.97 13.22 6.24
CA ASP A 201 7.83 14.14 6.19
C ASP A 201 6.62 13.43 5.56
N TRP A 202 5.76 12.92 6.44
CA TRP A 202 4.53 12.25 6.04
C TRP A 202 3.58 13.12 5.21
N PRO A 203 3.30 14.39 5.57
CA PRO A 203 2.54 15.29 4.69
C PRO A 203 3.02 15.32 3.24
N VAL A 204 4.33 15.52 3.00
CA VAL A 204 4.86 15.59 1.64
C VAL A 204 4.79 14.22 0.97
N LEU A 205 5.26 13.16 1.64
CA LEU A 205 5.22 11.79 1.12
C LEU A 205 3.82 11.34 0.70
N LEU A 206 2.82 11.55 1.55
CA LEU A 206 1.45 11.18 1.27
C LEU A 206 0.83 12.07 0.18
N GLY A 207 1.27 13.33 0.09
CA GLY A 207 0.94 14.25 -0.99
C GLY A 207 1.46 13.78 -2.34
N ASP A 208 2.74 13.42 -2.43
CA ASP A 208 3.37 12.89 -3.63
C ASP A 208 2.66 11.62 -4.12
N LEU A 209 2.28 10.75 -3.19
CA LEU A 209 1.59 9.50 -3.50
C LEU A 209 0.24 9.74 -4.21
N VAL A 210 -0.55 10.71 -3.76
CA VAL A 210 -1.87 10.99 -4.37
C VAL A 210 -1.78 11.84 -5.63
N ASN A 211 -0.71 12.63 -5.77
CA ASN A 211 -0.46 13.46 -6.96
C ASN A 211 0.24 12.68 -8.08
N THR A 212 0.83 11.54 -7.76
CA THR A 212 1.45 10.66 -8.76
C THR A 212 0.37 10.05 -9.67
N PRO A 213 0.53 10.14 -11.00
CA PRO A 213 -0.40 9.56 -11.95
C PRO A 213 -0.65 8.06 -11.75
N VAL A 214 -1.85 7.62 -12.12
CA VAL A 214 -2.17 6.20 -12.21
C VAL A 214 -1.47 5.61 -13.43
N GLU A 215 -0.68 4.56 -13.23
CA GLU A 215 0.01 3.88 -14.31
C GLU A 215 -0.90 2.87 -15.00
N SER A 216 -0.85 2.83 -16.33
CA SER A 216 -1.69 1.92 -17.14
C SER A 216 -1.36 0.44 -16.91
N VAL A 217 -0.14 0.14 -16.47
CA VAL A 217 0.30 -1.21 -16.09
C VAL A 217 -0.54 -1.81 -14.95
N GLN A 218 -1.20 -0.99 -14.13
CA GLN A 218 -2.08 -1.47 -13.07
C GLN A 218 -3.24 -2.31 -13.60
N ALA A 219 -3.88 -1.88 -14.69
CA ALA A 219 -4.94 -2.67 -15.31
C ALA A 219 -4.40 -3.99 -15.88
N HIS A 220 -3.15 -3.99 -16.37
CA HIS A 220 -2.49 -5.16 -16.94
C HIS A 220 -2.20 -6.23 -15.90
N TYR A 221 -1.50 -5.90 -14.80
CA TYR A 221 -1.20 -6.90 -13.78
C TYR A 221 -2.42 -7.35 -12.98
N MET A 222 -3.52 -6.58 -13.01
CA MET A 222 -4.83 -6.99 -12.46
C MET A 222 -5.65 -7.85 -13.43
N ARG A 223 -5.15 -8.12 -14.64
CA ARG A 223 -5.85 -8.83 -15.72
C ARG A 223 -7.19 -8.16 -16.09
N CYS A 224 -7.22 -6.84 -16.03
CA CYS A 224 -8.35 -6.00 -16.44
C CYS A 224 -8.08 -5.25 -17.76
N ALA A 225 -6.90 -5.42 -18.36
CA ALA A 225 -6.57 -4.90 -19.69
C ALA A 225 -6.69 -5.99 -20.76
N GLN A 226 -6.36 -5.67 -22.02
CA GLN A 226 -6.20 -6.68 -23.06
C GLN A 226 -5.10 -7.68 -22.70
N ARG A 227 -5.34 -8.98 -22.95
CA ARG A 227 -4.35 -10.03 -22.72
C ARG A 227 -3.20 -9.89 -23.70
N GLN A 228 -2.00 -9.66 -23.19
CA GLN A 228 -0.79 -9.47 -23.97
C GLN A 228 0.46 -9.71 -23.13
N GLY A 229 1.63 -9.62 -23.77
CA GLY A 229 2.91 -9.76 -23.08
C GLY A 229 3.17 -11.16 -22.54
N ARG A 230 4.21 -11.26 -21.72
CA ARG A 230 4.62 -12.51 -21.07
C ARG A 230 3.58 -12.94 -20.04
N LEU A 231 3.03 -11.98 -19.29
CA LEU A 231 2.03 -12.27 -18.29
C LEU A 231 0.78 -12.90 -18.90
N GLY A 232 0.31 -12.35 -20.03
CA GLY A 232 -0.84 -12.90 -20.75
C GLY A 232 -0.59 -14.25 -21.41
N ALA A 233 0.67 -14.58 -21.70
CA ALA A 233 1.07 -15.88 -22.23
C ALA A 233 1.14 -16.95 -21.12
N HIS A 234 1.76 -16.64 -19.98
CA HIS A 234 1.92 -17.58 -18.85
C HIS A 234 0.65 -17.76 -18.03
N VAL A 235 -0.20 -16.72 -17.94
CA VAL A 235 -1.44 -16.74 -17.17
C VAL A 235 -2.61 -16.45 -18.11
N PRO A 236 -3.12 -17.46 -18.85
CA PRO A 236 -4.17 -17.25 -19.85
C PRO A 236 -5.54 -16.94 -19.25
N ASP A 237 -5.77 -17.32 -17.98
CA ASP A 237 -7.07 -17.24 -17.33
C ASP A 237 -7.30 -15.91 -16.58
N GLY A 238 -8.58 -15.55 -16.47
CA GLY A 238 -9.03 -14.45 -15.62
C GLY A 238 -8.92 -13.05 -16.23
N TRP A 239 -8.52 -12.91 -17.50
CA TRP A 239 -8.52 -11.63 -18.21
C TRP A 239 -9.94 -11.12 -18.46
N ARG A 240 -10.19 -9.87 -18.06
CA ARG A 240 -11.49 -9.18 -18.14
C ARG A 240 -11.29 -7.76 -18.68
N PRO A 241 -10.86 -7.57 -19.95
CA PRO A 241 -10.61 -6.25 -20.53
C PRO A 241 -11.82 -5.31 -20.47
N GLU A 242 -13.03 -5.86 -20.42
CA GLU A 242 -14.26 -5.07 -20.27
C GLU A 242 -14.39 -4.37 -18.90
N LEU A 243 -13.61 -4.79 -17.89
CA LEU A 243 -13.57 -4.12 -16.59
C LEU A 243 -12.63 -2.92 -16.55
N GLU A 244 -11.79 -2.71 -17.58
CA GLU A 244 -10.81 -1.62 -17.60
C GLU A 244 -11.43 -0.23 -17.35
N PRO A 245 -12.55 0.15 -18.01
CA PRO A 245 -13.13 1.47 -17.83
C PRO A 245 -13.66 1.71 -16.40
N LEU A 246 -14.25 0.68 -15.79
CA LEU A 246 -14.69 0.72 -14.40
C LEU A 246 -13.48 0.83 -13.47
N LEU A 247 -12.44 0.01 -13.69
CA LEU A 247 -11.22 0.04 -12.88
C LEU A 247 -10.58 1.44 -12.92
N ARG A 248 -10.51 2.08 -14.08
CA ARG A 248 -10.00 3.47 -14.21
C ARG A 248 -10.80 4.48 -13.40
N SER A 249 -12.13 4.34 -13.39
CA SER A 249 -13.01 5.19 -12.58
C SER A 249 -12.80 4.97 -11.09
N VAL A 250 -12.64 3.71 -10.66
CA VAL A 250 -12.30 3.37 -9.27
C VAL A 250 -10.93 3.92 -8.88
N MET A 251 -9.91 3.80 -9.73
CA MET A 251 -8.56 4.32 -9.46
C MET A 251 -8.54 5.86 -9.34
N ALA A 252 -9.36 6.56 -10.12
CA ALA A 252 -9.52 8.01 -10.01
C ALA A 252 -10.19 8.40 -8.68
N GLU A 253 -11.27 7.72 -8.32
CA GLU A 253 -11.96 7.94 -7.05
C GLU A 253 -11.07 7.61 -5.85
N ASN A 254 -10.25 6.58 -5.98
CA ASN A 254 -9.27 6.15 -5.01
C ASN A 254 -8.25 7.26 -4.69
N ARG A 255 -7.70 7.92 -5.73
CA ARG A 255 -6.83 9.09 -5.57
C ARG A 255 -7.57 10.26 -4.91
N ARG A 256 -8.77 10.58 -5.39
CA ARG A 256 -9.59 11.69 -4.87
C ARG A 256 -9.88 11.51 -3.37
N HIS A 257 -10.33 10.32 -2.98
CA HIS A 257 -10.66 10.02 -1.58
C HIS A 257 -9.41 10.00 -0.71
N GLN A 258 -8.31 9.39 -1.17
CA GLN A 258 -7.07 9.37 -0.39
C GLN A 258 -6.50 10.77 -0.18
N SER A 259 -6.57 11.64 -1.20
CA SER A 259 -6.17 13.06 -1.07
C SER A 259 -6.92 13.77 0.05
N ALA A 260 -8.26 13.61 0.11
CA ALA A 260 -9.07 14.16 1.20
C ALA A 260 -8.88 13.44 2.56
N ARG A 261 -8.37 12.20 2.55
CA ARG A 261 -8.14 11.39 3.74
C ARG A 261 -6.77 11.65 4.39
N ASN A 262 -5.75 11.97 3.62
CA ASN A 262 -4.38 12.19 4.10
C ASN A 262 -4.30 13.17 5.28
N PRO A 263 -4.88 14.40 5.23
CA PRO A 263 -4.79 15.32 6.36
C PRO A 263 -5.42 14.80 7.65
N ARG A 264 -6.45 13.95 7.53
CA ARG A 264 -7.12 13.33 8.69
C ARG A 264 -6.23 12.27 9.33
N LEU A 265 -5.58 11.43 8.51
CA LEU A 265 -4.63 10.42 9.01
C LEU A 265 -3.42 11.08 9.68
N ILE A 266 -2.85 12.11 9.06
CA ILE A 266 -1.71 12.84 9.62
C ILE A 266 -2.06 13.41 10.99
N ARG A 267 -3.25 14.01 11.13
CA ARG A 267 -3.73 14.51 12.41
C ARG A 267 -3.90 13.38 13.42
N GLN A 268 -4.57 12.30 13.03
CA GLN A 268 -4.86 11.16 13.91
C GLN A 268 -3.59 10.46 14.43
N TYR A 269 -2.56 10.32 13.59
CA TYR A 269 -1.30 9.66 13.99
C TYR A 269 -0.27 10.62 14.59
N SER A 270 -0.50 11.94 14.54
CA SER A 270 0.40 12.88 15.22
C SER A 270 0.18 12.82 16.72
N LEU A 271 1.29 12.83 17.47
CA LEU A 271 1.26 12.85 18.92
C LEU A 271 1.16 14.30 19.41
N ASP A 272 0.28 14.51 20.37
CA ASP A 272 0.19 15.78 21.10
C ASP A 272 1.10 15.73 22.32
N ARG A 273 1.74 16.86 22.63
CA ARG A 273 2.50 17.02 23.87
C ARG A 273 1.59 17.67 24.90
N GLY A 274 1.16 16.89 25.89
CA GLY A 274 0.32 17.38 26.99
C GLY A 274 1.05 18.37 27.91
N ALA A 275 0.31 19.00 28.82
CA ALA A 275 0.84 20.00 29.77
C ALA A 275 1.95 19.44 30.69
N SER A 276 1.95 18.14 30.96
CA SER A 276 3.00 17.43 31.72
C SER A 276 4.24 17.07 30.88
N GLY A 277 4.24 17.40 29.58
CA GLY A 277 5.26 16.99 28.62
C GLY A 277 5.10 15.55 28.11
N GLN A 278 4.12 14.80 28.61
CA GLN A 278 3.82 13.44 28.15
C GLN A 278 3.20 13.46 26.76
N LEU A 279 3.66 12.56 25.89
CA LEU A 279 3.08 12.36 24.56
C LEU A 279 1.77 11.58 24.68
N THR A 280 0.72 12.10 24.04
CA THR A 280 -0.61 11.51 23.99
C THR A 280 -1.01 11.25 22.54
N CYS A 281 -1.70 10.13 22.30
CA CYS A 281 -2.25 9.79 21.00
C CYS A 281 -3.73 10.15 20.89
N ASP A 282 -4.25 10.13 19.67
CA ASP A 282 -5.66 10.37 19.39
C ASP A 282 -6.57 9.40 20.18
N PRO A 283 -7.64 9.89 20.84
CA PRO A 283 -8.53 9.06 21.67
C PRO A 283 -9.16 7.88 20.92
N GLU A 284 -9.41 8.00 19.63
CA GLU A 284 -9.99 6.93 18.81
C GLU A 284 -8.98 5.81 18.56
N LEU A 285 -7.69 6.15 18.40
CA LEU A 285 -6.62 5.15 18.32
C LEU A 285 -6.49 4.39 19.63
N SER A 286 -6.49 5.10 20.76
CA SER A 286 -6.49 4.50 22.09
C SER A 286 -7.69 3.56 22.27
N ARG A 287 -8.90 4.03 22.00
CA ARG A 287 -10.13 3.24 22.09
C ARG A 287 -10.08 1.96 21.25
N THR A 288 -9.60 2.07 20.01
CA THR A 288 -9.49 0.92 19.08
C THR A 288 -8.42 -0.07 19.53
N ALA A 289 -7.36 0.40 20.18
CA ALA A 289 -6.31 -0.44 20.76
C ALA A 289 -6.67 -1.00 22.15
N GLY A 290 -7.95 -0.97 22.55
CA GLY A 290 -8.37 -1.49 23.86
C GLY A 290 -8.14 -0.52 25.03
N GLY A 291 -7.99 0.78 24.76
CA GLY A 291 -7.79 1.82 25.77
C GLY A 291 -6.32 2.09 26.12
N LEU A 292 -5.37 1.51 25.37
CA LEU A 292 -3.95 1.72 25.61
C LEU A 292 -3.55 3.18 25.36
N THR A 293 -2.67 3.70 26.23
CA THR A 293 -1.96 4.96 26.05
C THR A 293 -0.80 4.81 25.08
N TYR A 294 -0.24 5.92 24.59
CA TYR A 294 0.91 5.86 23.69
C TYR A 294 2.12 5.10 24.27
N PRO A 295 2.56 5.36 25.53
CA PRO A 295 3.64 4.59 26.12
C PRO A 295 3.36 3.08 26.19
N GLU A 296 2.13 2.69 26.52
CA GLU A 296 1.75 1.27 26.58
C GLU A 296 1.72 0.63 25.19
N MET A 297 1.25 1.34 24.16
CA MET A 297 1.32 0.87 22.78
C MET A 297 2.77 0.67 22.33
N ARG A 298 3.67 1.59 22.71
CA ARG A 298 5.10 1.48 22.41
C ARG A 298 5.72 0.28 23.14
N GLU A 299 5.43 0.10 24.42
CA GLU A 299 5.90 -1.06 25.19
C GLU A 299 5.39 -2.38 24.59
N ALA A 300 4.13 -2.43 24.15
CA ALA A 300 3.57 -3.59 23.46
C ALA A 300 4.31 -3.87 22.14
N ALA A 301 4.62 -2.84 21.35
CA ALA A 301 5.39 -2.98 20.12
C ALA A 301 6.83 -3.45 20.37
N GLU A 302 7.48 -2.99 21.44
CA GLU A 302 8.81 -3.44 21.87
C GLU A 302 8.78 -4.90 22.31
N LYS A 303 7.81 -5.30 23.13
CA LYS A 303 7.63 -6.71 23.57
C LYS A 303 7.36 -7.68 22.42
N ALA A 304 6.68 -7.21 21.38
CA ALA A 304 6.36 -8.00 20.20
C ALA A 304 7.47 -7.98 19.13
N ASP A 305 8.63 -7.38 19.41
CA ASP A 305 9.73 -7.21 18.46
C ASP A 305 9.27 -6.57 17.13
N PHE A 306 8.37 -5.59 17.19
CA PHE A 306 7.73 -5.03 15.99
C PHE A 306 8.75 -4.43 15.00
N ARG A 307 9.80 -3.77 15.51
CA ARG A 307 10.90 -3.26 14.66
C ARG A 307 11.61 -4.38 13.90
N GLN A 308 11.85 -5.51 14.56
CA GLN A 308 12.45 -6.68 13.93
C GLN A 308 11.53 -7.26 12.86
N ALA A 309 10.23 -7.34 13.12
CA ALA A 309 9.25 -7.78 12.13
C ALA A 309 9.24 -6.87 10.88
N LEU A 310 9.30 -5.54 11.07
CA LEU A 310 9.40 -4.59 9.96
C LEU A 310 10.70 -4.73 9.16
N TRP A 311 11.83 -4.92 9.86
CA TRP A 311 13.11 -5.20 9.21
C TRP A 311 13.02 -6.49 8.37
N GLN A 312 12.46 -7.57 8.93
CA GLN A 312 12.26 -8.83 8.22
C GLN A 312 11.38 -8.66 6.97
N ILE A 313 10.29 -7.88 7.07
CA ILE A 313 9.44 -7.56 5.90
C ILE A 313 10.28 -6.89 4.80
N GLY A 314 11.08 -5.88 5.16
CA GLY A 314 11.98 -5.21 4.20
C GLY A 314 12.97 -6.17 3.53
N GLU A 315 13.61 -7.05 4.32
CA GLU A 315 14.56 -8.04 3.82
C GLU A 315 13.92 -9.08 2.90
N ILE A 316 12.71 -9.55 3.23
CA ILE A 316 11.97 -10.53 2.40
C ILE A 316 11.50 -9.90 1.09
N ILE A 317 11.10 -8.63 1.11
CA ILE A 317 10.74 -7.92 -0.11
C ILE A 317 11.98 -7.70 -0.98
N ALA A 318 13.13 -7.31 -0.41
CA ALA A 318 14.38 -7.18 -1.16
C ALA A 318 14.84 -8.53 -1.75
N ASP A 319 14.68 -9.64 -1.03
CA ASP A 319 14.88 -10.99 -1.56
C ASP A 319 13.91 -11.31 -2.71
N SER A 320 12.66 -10.87 -2.61
CA SER A 320 11.69 -10.99 -3.69
C SER A 320 12.09 -10.19 -4.93
N PHE A 321 12.63 -8.97 -4.78
CA PHE A 321 13.19 -8.21 -5.90
C PHE A 321 14.33 -8.97 -6.57
N GLU A 322 15.29 -9.48 -5.79
CA GLU A 322 16.41 -10.25 -6.31
C GLU A 322 15.93 -11.49 -7.09
N LYS A 323 14.97 -12.23 -6.54
CA LYS A 323 14.38 -13.39 -7.21
C LYS A 323 13.62 -13.04 -8.49
N VAL A 324 12.96 -11.88 -8.54
CA VAL A 324 12.30 -11.36 -9.75
C VAL A 324 13.32 -10.94 -10.80
N ILE A 325 14.39 -10.25 -10.40
CA ILE A 325 15.49 -9.87 -11.30
C ILE A 325 16.12 -11.12 -11.94
N HIS A 326 16.37 -12.18 -11.16
CA HIS A 326 16.91 -13.43 -11.71
C HIS A 326 15.99 -14.11 -12.73
N ARG A 327 14.66 -13.89 -12.65
CA ARG A 327 13.67 -14.45 -13.57
C ARG A 327 13.44 -13.60 -14.82
N GLN A 328 13.83 -12.33 -14.79
CA GLN A 328 13.50 -11.37 -15.83
C GLN A 328 14.77 -10.72 -16.40
N GLU A 329 15.17 -11.18 -17.59
CA GLU A 329 16.38 -10.71 -18.30
C GLU A 329 16.39 -9.18 -18.45
N ARG A 330 15.24 -8.55 -18.72
CA ARG A 330 15.13 -7.08 -18.83
C ARG A 330 15.56 -6.32 -17.58
N LEU A 331 15.40 -6.92 -16.40
CA LEU A 331 15.81 -6.33 -15.14
C LEU A 331 17.30 -6.53 -14.87
N GLN A 332 17.92 -7.56 -15.46
CA GLN A 332 19.35 -7.82 -15.39
C GLN A 332 20.14 -6.86 -16.30
N GLU A 333 19.51 -6.41 -17.39
CA GLU A 333 20.05 -5.43 -18.33
C GLU A 333 19.98 -3.98 -17.83
N LEU A 334 19.39 -3.73 -16.65
CA LEU A 334 19.27 -2.37 -16.12
C LEU A 334 20.64 -1.73 -15.90
N PRO A 335 20.81 -0.45 -16.28
CA PRO A 335 22.09 0.22 -16.13
C PRO A 335 22.45 0.36 -14.65
N ILE A 336 23.68 -0.04 -14.32
CA ILE A 336 24.28 0.20 -13.00
C ILE A 336 24.69 1.68 -12.94
N ASN A 337 23.72 2.54 -12.69
CA ASN A 337 23.93 3.95 -12.36
C ASN A 337 23.75 4.10 -10.84
N PRO A 338 24.57 4.86 -10.10
CA PRO A 338 24.35 5.03 -8.65
C PRO A 338 22.96 5.58 -8.28
N GLY A 339 22.26 6.26 -9.21
CA GLY A 339 20.99 6.92 -8.95
C GLY A 339 21.15 8.06 -7.94
N PRO A 340 20.04 8.72 -7.53
CA PRO A 340 20.12 9.64 -6.40
C PRO A 340 20.40 8.85 -5.11
N THR A 341 21.02 9.50 -4.14
CA THR A 341 21.23 9.00 -2.78
C THR A 341 19.96 9.17 -1.95
N TRP A 342 19.87 8.44 -0.82
CA TRP A 342 18.76 8.64 0.12
C TRP A 342 18.64 10.10 0.56
N GLN A 343 19.77 10.76 0.85
CA GLN A 343 19.79 12.17 1.25
C GLN A 343 19.26 13.11 0.16
N GLU A 344 19.55 12.84 -1.11
CA GLU A 344 19.04 13.62 -2.24
C GLU A 344 17.54 13.42 -2.43
N ILE A 345 17.05 12.18 -2.26
CA ILE A 345 15.62 11.90 -2.32
C ILE A 345 14.92 12.56 -1.14
N THR A 346 15.40 12.43 0.09
CA THR A 346 14.71 13.01 1.25
C THR A 346 14.83 14.53 1.33
N ARG A 347 15.69 15.18 0.52
CA ARG A 347 15.89 16.63 0.58
C ARG A 347 14.60 17.42 0.32
N HIS A 348 13.75 16.96 -0.60
CA HIS A 348 12.44 17.60 -0.85
C HIS A 348 11.38 17.26 0.20
N TRP A 349 11.69 16.36 1.14
CA TRP A 349 10.87 16.04 2.33
C TRP A 349 11.47 16.61 3.60
N ALA A 350 12.62 17.27 3.55
CA ALA A 350 13.11 17.96 4.73
C ALA A 350 12.20 19.19 4.96
N PRO A 351 11.76 19.48 6.20
CA PRO A 351 11.12 20.75 6.48
C PRO A 351 12.08 21.88 6.06
N ASP A 352 11.55 22.94 5.43
CA ASP A 352 12.31 24.15 5.15
C ASP A 352 12.92 24.65 6.49
N GLU A 353 14.25 24.74 6.55
CA GLU A 353 15.00 25.19 7.75
C GLU A 353 14.68 26.64 8.15
#